data_AF-A0A3M1CM36-F1
#
_entry.id   AF-A0A3M1CM36-F1
#
_cell.length_a   1.000
_cell.length_b   1.000
_cell.length_c   1.000
_cell.angle_alpha   90.00
_cell.angle_beta   90.00
_cell.angle_gamma   90.00
#
_symmetry.space_group_name_H-M   'P 1'
#
loop_
_entity.id
_entity.type
_entity.pdbx_description
1 polymer ?
#
loop_
_entity_poly.entity_id
_entity_poly.type
_entity_poly.pdbx_seq_one_letter_code
_entity_poly.pdbx_strand_id
1 'polypeptide(L)'
;MYHDFLILGGAGLVGLQVCRHIVQTLQPRRIVVASLLPEEAEAACEQLRAEMGDACAFVPESGNLFVPTDLAATPRDQLLADREVRRRLLASLYDDFDAAYQENHLVQMIRRHRPEVVVDCVNTATGLAYRDVFQGAQRVRDWLDGDGYDDRGVADLETLLLSQSVPALIQHVRFVHQVTRECQTRVYVKVGTTGTGGMGLNIPYTHSEDKPSKVLLAKNEAAFGHTGLLFLLARTPHAPIVKEVKPAAMIGYRGVQVKVAADKHRNTRLFAAREVPLEGELHLAEPEDGYRPEGQLSVAIVDTGENGVFTRGEFAAITALGQMEFITPEEIARTVVSELRGANTGQDIVSALDASVLNPSYKAGLLRRAALTDLDRAEPDGDVPSVALGRLGPPELSKLLFEAHLIRHVYGSLEGALGEGVTPEVMSRALAAALDASGVARTAPSIGIPVLLPDGNRILRGPRVNVPEIRGHSTTVTWRDRAELESWIKRGWVDLRPSNMATWQARFRKMLASRARLRTTGSAAANIHTWSADSFEIGEVVAWIFNNELEGYRVK
;
A
#
# COMPACT_ATOMS: atom_id res chain seq x y z
N MET A 1 -26.34 -9.18 -4.63
CA MET A 1 -25.77 -9.62 -3.34
C MET A 1 -24.49 -10.39 -3.68
N TYR A 2 -23.47 -10.41 -2.83
CA TYR A 2 -22.21 -11.11 -3.12
C TYR A 2 -22.33 -12.58 -2.75
N HIS A 3 -21.67 -13.47 -3.49
CA HIS A 3 -21.79 -14.92 -3.35
C HIS A 3 -20.46 -15.64 -3.09
N ASP A 4 -19.33 -15.06 -3.51
CA ASP A 4 -17.99 -15.64 -3.34
C ASP A 4 -17.10 -14.77 -2.45
N PHE A 5 -16.71 -15.32 -1.30
CA PHE A 5 -15.93 -14.61 -0.28
C PHE A 5 -14.59 -15.29 -0.03
N LEU A 6 -13.56 -14.48 0.21
CA LEU A 6 -12.27 -14.91 0.77
C LEU A 6 -12.07 -14.23 2.13
N ILE A 7 -11.89 -15.02 3.18
CA ILE A 7 -11.67 -14.52 4.55
C ILE A 7 -10.23 -14.83 4.94
N LEU A 8 -9.37 -13.80 4.89
CA LEU A 8 -7.99 -13.91 5.37
C LEU A 8 -7.99 -13.87 6.89
N GLY A 9 -7.31 -14.82 7.55
CA GLY A 9 -7.45 -15.01 8.99
C GLY A 9 -8.80 -15.63 9.37
N GLY A 10 -9.40 -16.41 8.47
CA GLY A 10 -10.72 -17.03 8.60
C GLY A 10 -10.84 -18.06 9.73
N ALA A 11 -9.74 -18.69 10.13
CA ALA A 11 -9.70 -19.58 11.30
C ALA A 11 -9.53 -18.84 12.64
N GLY A 12 -9.21 -17.53 12.59
CA GLY A 12 -9.11 -16.68 13.77
C GLY A 12 -10.47 -16.37 14.39
N LEU A 13 -10.47 -15.86 15.63
CA LEU A 13 -11.70 -15.55 16.39
C LEU A 13 -12.69 -14.69 15.61
N VAL A 14 -12.21 -13.60 15.00
CA VAL A 14 -13.06 -12.70 14.21
C VAL A 14 -13.44 -13.32 12.87
N GLY A 15 -12.46 -13.90 12.15
CA GLY A 15 -12.69 -14.50 10.83
C GLY A 15 -13.76 -15.58 10.84
N LEU A 16 -13.76 -16.44 11.86
CA LEU A 16 -14.75 -17.50 12.02
C LEU A 16 -16.17 -16.92 12.24
N GLN A 17 -16.30 -15.87 13.06
CA GLN A 17 -17.57 -15.20 13.28
C GLN A 17 -18.06 -14.43 12.06
N VAL A 18 -17.15 -13.85 11.27
CA VAL A 18 -17.48 -13.25 9.98
C VAL A 18 -18.05 -14.31 9.05
N CYS A 19 -17.44 -15.49 8.95
CA CYS A 19 -17.97 -16.61 8.16
C CYS A 19 -19.41 -16.95 8.57
N ARG A 20 -19.66 -17.11 9.88
CA ARG A 20 -21.00 -17.40 10.43
C ARG A 20 -22.02 -16.32 10.05
N HIS A 21 -21.69 -15.05 10.28
CA HIS A 21 -22.59 -13.93 9.99
C HIS A 21 -22.86 -13.76 8.49
N ILE A 22 -21.87 -14.00 7.63
CA ILE A 22 -22.04 -14.01 6.18
C ILE A 22 -23.05 -15.08 5.78
N VAL A 23 -22.90 -16.33 6.27
CA VAL A 23 -23.84 -17.41 5.96
C VAL A 23 -25.26 -17.07 6.41
N GLN A 24 -25.41 -16.60 7.64
CA GLN A 24 -26.71 -16.27 8.22
C GLN A 24 -27.44 -15.11 7.52
N THR A 25 -26.69 -14.17 6.93
CA THR A 25 -27.26 -12.89 6.46
C THR A 25 -27.24 -12.74 4.94
N LEU A 26 -26.27 -13.36 4.25
CA LEU A 26 -25.99 -13.10 2.83
C LEU A 26 -26.19 -14.33 1.93
N GLN A 27 -26.39 -15.52 2.49
CA GLN A 27 -26.58 -16.76 1.71
C GLN A 27 -25.49 -16.95 0.62
N PRO A 28 -24.21 -16.99 1.03
CA PRO A 28 -23.09 -17.13 0.11
C PRO A 28 -23.12 -18.49 -0.58
N ARG A 29 -22.55 -18.54 -1.79
CA ARG A 29 -22.31 -19.81 -2.48
C ARG A 29 -21.06 -20.49 -1.93
N ARG A 30 -20.01 -19.70 -1.70
CA ARG A 30 -18.69 -20.21 -1.29
C ARG A 30 -17.97 -19.21 -0.38
N ILE A 31 -17.31 -19.74 0.64
CA ILE A 31 -16.39 -19.01 1.50
C ILE A 31 -15.05 -19.75 1.50
N VAL A 32 -14.00 -19.08 1.05
CA VAL A 32 -12.62 -19.53 1.23
C VAL A 32 -12.14 -19.05 2.60
N VAL A 33 -11.76 -19.99 3.45
CA VAL A 33 -11.32 -19.75 4.83
C VAL A 33 -9.80 -19.89 4.86
N ALA A 34 -9.10 -18.76 4.89
CA ALA A 34 -7.64 -18.76 4.84
C ALA A 34 -7.01 -18.57 6.23
N SER A 35 -6.05 -19.41 6.61
CA SER A 35 -5.23 -19.24 7.82
C SER A 35 -3.73 -19.24 7.51
N LEU A 36 -2.88 -19.03 8.52
CA LEU A 36 -1.44 -19.23 8.36
C LEU A 36 -1.11 -20.73 8.20
N LEU A 37 -1.70 -21.57 9.04
CA LEU A 37 -1.46 -23.00 9.08
C LEU A 37 -2.57 -23.78 8.33
N PRO A 38 -2.22 -24.80 7.51
CA PRO A 38 -3.21 -25.64 6.81
C PRO A 38 -4.24 -26.27 7.75
N GLU A 39 -3.76 -26.87 8.85
CA GLU A 39 -4.58 -27.57 9.82
C GLU A 39 -5.63 -26.68 10.50
N GLU A 40 -5.32 -25.39 10.70
CA GLU A 40 -6.26 -24.43 11.27
C GLU A 40 -7.38 -24.09 10.27
N ALA A 41 -7.04 -23.94 8.99
CA ALA A 41 -8.01 -23.66 7.94
C ALA A 41 -8.94 -24.84 7.69
N GLU A 42 -8.39 -26.06 7.70
CA GLU A 42 -9.15 -27.30 7.57
C GLU A 42 -10.10 -27.49 8.75
N ALA A 43 -9.59 -27.38 10.00
CA ALA A 43 -10.41 -27.49 11.20
C ALA A 43 -11.52 -26.43 11.26
N ALA A 44 -11.24 -25.19 10.86
CA ALA A 44 -12.25 -24.14 10.78
C ALA A 44 -13.34 -24.46 9.75
N CYS A 45 -12.97 -25.00 8.58
CA CYS A 45 -13.95 -25.43 7.58
C CYS A 45 -14.79 -26.62 8.07
N GLU A 46 -14.20 -27.60 8.74
CA GLU A 46 -14.93 -28.73 9.34
C GLU A 46 -15.94 -28.25 10.37
N GLN A 47 -15.51 -27.35 11.27
CA GLN A 47 -16.39 -26.73 12.26
C GLN A 47 -17.57 -26.00 11.60
N LEU A 48 -17.30 -25.16 10.60
CA LEU A 48 -18.35 -24.41 9.89
C LEU A 48 -19.31 -25.32 9.13
N ARG A 49 -18.83 -26.41 8.52
CA ARG A 49 -19.68 -27.43 7.86
C ARG A 49 -20.57 -28.15 8.87
N ALA A 50 -20.04 -28.49 10.05
CA ALA A 50 -20.82 -29.13 11.10
C ALA A 50 -21.94 -28.20 11.63
N GLU A 51 -21.66 -26.89 11.72
CA GLU A 51 -22.63 -25.90 12.20
C GLU A 51 -23.69 -25.51 11.15
N MET A 52 -23.31 -25.42 9.88
CA MET A 52 -24.12 -24.80 8.83
C MET A 52 -24.64 -25.79 7.76
N GLY A 53 -24.17 -27.04 7.78
CA GLY A 53 -24.49 -28.05 6.76
C GLY A 53 -24.15 -27.58 5.34
N ASP A 54 -25.05 -27.85 4.39
CA ASP A 54 -24.86 -27.54 2.97
C ASP A 54 -25.22 -26.09 2.60
N ALA A 55 -25.39 -25.19 3.57
CA ALA A 55 -25.77 -23.80 3.31
C ALA A 55 -24.70 -22.99 2.55
N CYS A 56 -23.43 -23.43 2.58
CA CYS A 56 -22.31 -22.77 1.92
C CYS A 56 -21.17 -23.76 1.66
N ALA A 57 -20.48 -23.64 0.52
CA ALA A 57 -19.26 -24.39 0.26
C ALA A 57 -18.06 -23.72 0.97
N PHE A 58 -17.54 -24.35 2.03
CA PHE A 58 -16.30 -23.90 2.68
C PHE A 58 -15.07 -24.53 2.04
N VAL A 59 -14.07 -23.71 1.72
CA VAL A 59 -12.81 -24.14 1.08
C VAL A 59 -11.63 -23.70 1.95
N PRO A 60 -10.80 -24.62 2.46
CA PRO A 60 -9.62 -24.26 3.23
C PRO A 60 -8.53 -23.72 2.31
N GLU A 61 -7.74 -22.77 2.82
CA GLU A 61 -6.54 -22.25 2.17
C GLU A 61 -5.54 -21.81 3.25
N SER A 62 -4.24 -21.81 2.96
CA SER A 62 -3.25 -21.49 3.99
C SER A 62 -1.96 -20.88 3.48
N GLY A 63 -1.21 -20.25 4.39
CA GLY A 63 0.17 -19.83 4.17
C GLY A 63 0.41 -18.34 4.43
N ASN A 64 1.68 -17.99 4.58
CA ASN A 64 2.13 -16.63 4.82
C ASN A 64 1.90 -15.73 3.59
N LEU A 65 1.05 -14.72 3.75
CA LEU A 65 0.63 -13.79 2.69
C LEU A 65 1.73 -12.82 2.24
N PHE A 66 2.80 -12.68 3.02
CA PHE A 66 3.84 -11.66 2.82
C PHE A 66 5.10 -12.18 2.13
N VAL A 67 5.07 -13.41 1.61
CA VAL A 67 6.22 -14.09 0.98
C VAL A 67 5.80 -14.75 -0.35
N PRO A 68 6.77 -15.17 -1.17
CA PRO A 68 6.50 -16.02 -2.34
C PRO A 68 5.76 -17.32 -1.97
N THR A 69 4.94 -17.84 -2.89
CA THR A 69 4.11 -19.04 -2.66
C THR A 69 4.90 -20.27 -2.21
N ASP A 70 6.08 -20.51 -2.78
CA ASP A 70 6.94 -21.64 -2.41
C ASP A 70 7.55 -21.53 -1.01
N LEU A 71 7.52 -20.33 -0.42
CA LEU A 71 7.99 -20.04 0.93
C LEU A 71 6.84 -19.87 1.94
N ALA A 72 5.58 -19.98 1.49
CA ALA A 72 4.41 -19.60 2.30
C ALA A 72 4.18 -20.52 3.50
N ALA A 73 4.61 -21.78 3.44
CA ALA A 73 4.50 -22.74 4.54
C ALA A 73 5.71 -22.71 5.50
N THR A 74 6.77 -21.98 5.15
CA THR A 74 8.03 -22.00 5.91
C THR A 74 7.98 -21.00 7.07
N PRO A 75 8.32 -21.41 8.30
CA PRO A 75 8.44 -20.51 9.44
C PRO A 75 9.45 -19.38 9.21
N ARG A 76 9.14 -18.20 9.75
CA ARG A 76 9.92 -16.98 9.47
C ARG A 76 11.36 -17.06 9.97
N ASP A 77 11.59 -17.66 11.13
CA ASP A 77 12.92 -17.88 11.71
C ASP A 77 13.80 -18.71 10.77
N GLN A 78 13.24 -19.74 10.13
CA GLN A 78 13.94 -20.55 9.13
C GLN A 78 14.22 -19.75 7.86
N LEU A 79 13.26 -18.94 7.38
CA LEU A 79 13.47 -18.06 6.23
C LEU A 79 14.59 -17.05 6.46
N LEU A 80 14.70 -16.52 7.69
CA LEU A 80 15.73 -15.54 8.05
C LEU A 80 17.08 -16.19 8.35
N ALA A 81 17.15 -17.48 8.68
CA ALA A 81 18.42 -18.17 8.86
C ALA A 81 19.17 -18.37 7.53
N ASP A 82 18.43 -18.60 6.45
CA ASP A 82 18.99 -18.87 5.12
C ASP A 82 19.36 -17.59 4.36
N ARG A 83 20.62 -17.51 3.92
CA ARG A 83 21.17 -16.35 3.20
C ARG A 83 20.55 -16.15 1.81
N GLU A 84 20.35 -17.21 1.05
CA GLU A 84 19.78 -17.11 -0.29
C GLU A 84 18.32 -16.68 -0.22
N VAL A 85 17.59 -17.23 0.75
CA VAL A 85 16.20 -16.85 1.02
C VAL A 85 16.10 -15.39 1.47
N ARG A 86 16.92 -14.91 2.41
CA ARG A 86 16.93 -13.48 2.82
C ARG A 86 17.15 -12.55 1.63
N ARG A 87 18.10 -12.88 0.75
CA ARG A 87 18.38 -12.09 -0.46
C ARG A 87 17.21 -12.07 -1.43
N ARG A 88 16.54 -13.21 -1.63
CA ARG A 88 15.32 -13.27 -2.44
C ARG A 88 14.19 -12.43 -1.85
N LEU A 89 14.01 -12.46 -0.53
CA LEU A 89 13.01 -11.62 0.16
C LEU A 89 13.35 -10.13 0.05
N LEU A 90 14.63 -9.75 0.12
CA LEU A 90 15.08 -8.38 -0.09
C LEU A 90 14.84 -7.92 -1.51
N ALA A 91 15.19 -8.74 -2.50
CA ALA A 91 14.94 -8.44 -3.91
C ALA A 91 13.43 -8.31 -4.18
N SER A 92 12.63 -9.21 -3.60
CA SER A 92 11.18 -9.12 -3.65
C SER A 92 10.67 -7.81 -3.06
N LEU A 93 11.27 -7.31 -1.97
CA LEU A 93 10.78 -6.11 -1.28
C LEU A 93 11.26 -4.79 -1.91
N TYR A 94 12.51 -4.73 -2.39
CA TYR A 94 13.19 -3.48 -2.79
C TYR A 94 13.51 -3.36 -4.28
N ASP A 95 13.55 -4.47 -5.04
CA ASP A 95 14.05 -4.45 -6.41
C ASP A 95 12.95 -4.37 -7.47
N ASP A 96 12.49 -5.52 -7.99
CA ASP A 96 11.52 -5.62 -9.09
C ASP A 96 10.13 -5.97 -8.54
N PHE A 97 9.23 -5.00 -8.61
CA PHE A 97 7.85 -5.16 -8.18
C PHE A 97 7.07 -6.19 -9.01
N ASP A 98 7.28 -6.24 -10.32
CA ASP A 98 6.49 -7.11 -11.21
C ASP A 98 6.86 -8.57 -10.97
N ALA A 99 8.16 -8.87 -10.82
CA ALA A 99 8.63 -10.20 -10.44
C ALA A 99 8.07 -10.61 -9.07
N ALA A 100 8.18 -9.74 -8.06
CA ALA A 100 7.65 -9.97 -6.72
C ALA A 100 6.13 -10.21 -6.72
N TYR A 101 5.38 -9.45 -7.54
CA TYR A 101 3.94 -9.59 -7.69
C TYR A 101 3.55 -10.95 -8.25
N GLN A 102 4.28 -11.47 -9.25
CA GLN A 102 3.98 -12.78 -9.84
C GLN A 102 4.21 -13.94 -8.86
N GLU A 103 5.20 -13.83 -7.96
CA GLU A 103 5.54 -14.93 -7.05
C GLU A 103 4.77 -14.88 -5.72
N ASN A 104 4.20 -13.72 -5.35
CA ASN A 104 3.61 -13.51 -4.04
C ASN A 104 2.38 -14.41 -3.74
N HIS A 105 2.34 -14.96 -2.54
CA HIS A 105 1.30 -15.91 -2.13
C HIS A 105 -0.11 -15.34 -2.06
N LEU A 106 -0.29 -14.13 -1.54
CA LEU A 106 -1.60 -13.46 -1.51
C LEU A 106 -2.15 -13.24 -2.92
N VAL A 107 -1.28 -12.82 -3.84
CA VAL A 107 -1.64 -12.60 -5.24
C VAL A 107 -2.10 -13.91 -5.88
N GLN A 108 -1.34 -14.98 -5.71
CA GLN A 108 -1.67 -16.31 -6.24
C GLN A 108 -2.97 -16.86 -5.63
N MET A 109 -3.19 -16.63 -4.34
CA MET A 109 -4.42 -17.01 -3.63
C MET A 109 -5.65 -16.31 -4.21
N ILE A 110 -5.61 -14.98 -4.38
CA ILE A 110 -6.73 -14.22 -4.94
C ILE A 110 -6.97 -14.61 -6.40
N ARG A 111 -5.92 -14.82 -7.19
CA ARG A 111 -6.05 -15.29 -8.59
C ARG A 111 -6.70 -16.68 -8.70
N ARG A 112 -6.32 -17.60 -7.82
CA ARG A 112 -6.87 -18.97 -7.77
C ARG A 112 -8.36 -18.95 -7.46
N HIS A 113 -8.76 -18.14 -6.49
CA HIS A 113 -10.13 -18.17 -5.96
C HIS A 113 -11.08 -17.15 -6.60
N ARG A 114 -10.56 -16.05 -7.16
CA ARG A 114 -11.30 -14.93 -7.76
C ARG A 114 -12.52 -14.50 -6.92
N PRO A 115 -12.32 -14.09 -5.66
CA PRO A 115 -13.43 -13.72 -4.77
C PRO A 115 -14.09 -12.41 -5.22
N GLU A 116 -15.40 -12.30 -5.03
CA GLU A 116 -16.13 -11.03 -5.17
C GLU A 116 -15.84 -10.10 -3.98
N VAL A 117 -15.62 -10.68 -2.80
CA VAL A 117 -15.35 -9.96 -1.55
C VAL A 117 -14.16 -10.56 -0.84
N VAL A 118 -13.23 -9.71 -0.42
CA VAL A 118 -12.16 -10.09 0.51
C VAL A 118 -12.45 -9.45 1.86
N VAL A 119 -12.50 -10.24 2.93
CA VAL A 119 -12.47 -9.75 4.31
C VAL A 119 -11.12 -10.13 4.90
N ASP A 120 -10.31 -9.13 5.20
CA ASP A 120 -8.97 -9.29 5.76
C ASP A 120 -8.99 -9.13 7.28
N CYS A 121 -9.08 -10.25 7.99
CA CYS A 121 -9.00 -10.33 9.45
C CYS A 121 -7.58 -10.57 9.97
N VAL A 122 -6.55 -10.60 9.11
CA VAL A 122 -5.17 -10.81 9.55
C VAL A 122 -4.66 -9.58 10.26
N ASN A 123 -4.02 -9.70 11.41
CA ASN A 123 -3.39 -8.55 12.04
C ASN A 123 -2.08 -8.16 11.32
N THR A 124 -2.19 -7.47 10.18
CA THR A 124 -1.07 -7.05 9.31
C THR A 124 -0.03 -6.26 10.10
N ALA A 125 -0.48 -5.36 10.98
CA ALA A 125 0.43 -4.58 11.83
C ALA A 125 1.23 -5.49 12.77
N THR A 126 0.62 -6.51 13.39
CA THR A 126 1.36 -7.51 14.19
C THR A 126 2.35 -8.30 13.32
N GLY A 127 1.92 -8.80 12.15
CA GLY A 127 2.79 -9.58 11.25
C GLY A 127 4.00 -8.82 10.70
N LEU A 128 3.96 -7.48 10.71
CA LEU A 128 5.03 -6.60 10.23
C LEU A 128 5.80 -5.90 11.36
N ALA A 129 5.15 -5.44 12.43
CA ALA A 129 5.76 -4.62 13.48
C ALA A 129 6.55 -5.41 14.54
N TYR A 130 6.21 -6.69 14.79
CA TYR A 130 6.98 -7.54 15.72
C TYR A 130 8.32 -8.02 15.16
N ARG A 131 8.75 -7.49 14.01
CA ARG A 131 10.08 -7.73 13.45
C ARG A 131 11.20 -6.94 14.17
N ASP A 132 10.82 -6.22 15.24
CA ASP A 132 11.65 -5.43 16.16
C ASP A 132 12.80 -4.66 15.49
N VAL A 133 12.41 -3.59 14.79
CA VAL A 133 13.34 -2.66 14.15
C VAL A 133 14.33 -2.03 15.15
N PHE A 134 13.96 -1.90 16.42
CA PHE A 134 14.82 -1.27 17.42
C PHE A 134 15.94 -2.22 17.83
N GLN A 135 15.61 -3.48 18.09
CA GLN A 135 16.62 -4.50 18.37
C GLN A 135 17.50 -4.77 17.13
N GLY A 136 16.90 -4.81 15.93
CA GLY A 136 17.65 -4.93 14.68
C GLY A 136 18.64 -3.76 14.47
N ALA A 137 18.20 -2.53 14.75
CA ALA A 137 19.07 -1.35 14.65
C ALA A 137 20.20 -1.39 15.68
N GLN A 138 19.94 -1.87 16.91
CA GLN A 138 20.99 -2.06 17.91
C GLN A 138 22.03 -3.08 17.43
N ARG A 139 21.61 -4.27 16.98
CA ARG A 139 22.54 -5.28 16.45
C ARG A 139 23.39 -4.75 15.31
N VAL A 140 22.79 -4.04 14.36
CA VAL A 140 23.54 -3.43 13.24
C VAL A 140 24.52 -2.36 13.73
N ARG A 141 24.17 -1.59 14.77
CA ARG A 141 25.07 -0.58 15.36
C ARG A 141 26.26 -1.19 16.09
N ASP A 142 26.11 -2.38 16.67
CA ASP A 142 27.23 -3.09 17.33
C ASP A 142 28.32 -3.50 16.32
N TRP A 143 27.98 -3.57 15.03
CA TRP A 143 28.91 -3.83 13.93
C TRP A 143 29.53 -2.57 13.30
N LEU A 144 29.20 -1.37 13.81
CA LEU A 144 29.81 -0.11 13.37
C LEU A 144 31.04 0.19 14.23
N ASP A 145 32.20 0.32 13.59
CA ASP A 145 33.46 0.69 14.26
C ASP A 145 34.14 1.84 13.51
N GLY A 146 34.35 2.97 14.20
CA GLY A 146 35.02 4.18 13.70
C GLY A 146 34.56 4.66 12.32
N ASP A 147 35.23 4.15 11.28
CA ASP A 147 35.07 4.53 9.88
C ASP A 147 34.44 3.42 8.99
N GLY A 148 33.99 2.31 9.56
CA GLY A 148 33.56 1.13 8.79
C GLY A 148 32.43 0.29 9.39
N TYR A 149 32.02 -0.71 8.61
CA TYR A 149 31.02 -1.71 8.98
C TYR A 149 31.65 -3.10 8.88
N ASP A 150 31.47 -3.93 9.91
CA ASP A 150 32.00 -5.30 9.92
C ASP A 150 31.16 -6.24 9.05
N ASP A 151 31.79 -6.90 8.08
CA ASP A 151 31.16 -7.85 7.16
C ASP A 151 30.47 -9.03 7.86
N ARG A 152 30.86 -9.36 9.10
CA ARG A 152 30.18 -10.39 9.91
C ARG A 152 28.74 -9.99 10.25
N GLY A 153 28.44 -8.69 10.28
CA GLY A 153 27.12 -8.15 10.56
C GLY A 153 26.12 -8.21 9.41
N VAL A 154 26.54 -8.62 8.20
CA VAL A 154 25.67 -8.56 6.99
C VAL A 154 24.31 -9.26 7.19
N ALA A 155 24.26 -10.37 7.94
CA ALA A 155 22.99 -11.05 8.23
C ALA A 155 22.04 -10.19 9.09
N ASP A 156 22.56 -9.45 10.07
CA ASP A 156 21.78 -8.52 10.89
C ASP A 156 21.32 -7.32 10.06
N LEU A 157 22.16 -6.82 9.14
CA LEU A 157 21.78 -5.75 8.21
C LEU A 157 20.66 -6.19 7.27
N GLU A 158 20.79 -7.35 6.63
CA GLU A 158 19.75 -7.94 5.78
C GLU A 158 18.43 -8.12 6.56
N THR A 159 18.52 -8.58 7.82
CA THR A 159 17.36 -8.77 8.70
C THR A 159 16.71 -7.44 9.09
N LEU A 160 17.49 -6.39 9.37
CA LEU A 160 17.00 -5.04 9.66
C LEU A 160 16.26 -4.43 8.46
N LEU A 161 16.75 -4.64 7.25
CA LEU A 161 16.05 -4.21 6.04
C LEU A 161 14.72 -4.96 5.88
N LEU A 162 14.70 -6.27 6.15
CA LEU A 162 13.46 -7.08 6.13
C LEU A 162 12.50 -6.82 7.30
N SER A 163 12.93 -6.09 8.33
CA SER A 163 12.10 -5.74 9.50
C SER A 163 11.32 -4.45 9.33
N GLN A 164 11.54 -3.68 8.27
CA GLN A 164 10.85 -2.41 8.04
C GLN A 164 9.36 -2.63 7.70
N SER A 165 8.45 -2.03 8.46
CA SER A 165 7.01 -2.12 8.23
C SER A 165 6.57 -1.38 6.97
N VAL A 166 7.10 -0.17 6.75
CA VAL A 166 6.65 0.75 5.69
C VAL A 166 6.83 0.16 4.28
N PRO A 167 8.01 -0.33 3.86
CA PRO A 167 8.17 -0.94 2.54
C PRO A 167 7.24 -2.13 2.32
N ALA A 168 7.08 -2.97 3.34
CA ALA A 168 6.22 -4.15 3.27
C ALA A 168 4.73 -3.78 3.15
N LEU A 169 4.27 -2.75 3.87
CA LEU A 169 2.91 -2.23 3.76
C LEU A 169 2.63 -1.63 2.38
N ILE A 170 3.55 -0.80 1.86
CA ILE A 170 3.42 -0.21 0.52
C ILE A 170 3.31 -1.32 -0.53
N GLN A 171 4.18 -2.31 -0.47
CA GLN A 171 4.15 -3.45 -1.39
C GLN A 171 2.83 -4.24 -1.25
N HIS A 172 2.43 -4.56 -0.02
CA HIS A 172 1.21 -5.32 0.25
C HIS A 172 -0.04 -4.63 -0.34
N VAL A 173 -0.22 -3.32 -0.12
CA VAL A 173 -1.38 -2.59 -0.67
C VAL A 173 -1.30 -2.48 -2.19
N ARG A 174 -0.09 -2.33 -2.78
CA ARG A 174 0.09 -2.38 -4.23
C ARG A 174 -0.29 -3.75 -4.82
N PHE A 175 0.05 -4.84 -4.14
CA PHE A 175 -0.38 -6.19 -4.54
C PHE A 175 -1.90 -6.33 -4.46
N VAL A 176 -2.51 -5.92 -3.34
CA VAL A 176 -3.97 -5.93 -3.17
C VAL A 176 -4.63 -5.12 -4.29
N HIS A 177 -4.18 -3.90 -4.56
CA HIS A 177 -4.71 -3.07 -5.64
C HIS A 177 -4.69 -3.79 -6.99
N GLN A 178 -3.53 -4.30 -7.38
CA GLN A 178 -3.37 -4.89 -8.70
C GLN A 178 -4.17 -6.18 -8.84
N VAL A 179 -4.13 -7.07 -7.86
CA VAL A 179 -4.79 -8.38 -7.95
C VAL A 179 -6.31 -8.27 -7.82
N THR A 180 -6.81 -7.38 -6.98
CA THR A 180 -8.27 -7.15 -6.84
C THR A 180 -8.85 -6.54 -8.11
N ARG A 181 -8.13 -5.63 -8.76
CA ARG A 181 -8.50 -5.10 -10.08
C ARG A 181 -8.47 -6.19 -11.17
N GLU A 182 -7.40 -6.98 -11.25
CA GLU A 182 -7.28 -8.11 -12.20
C GLU A 182 -8.40 -9.15 -12.02
N CYS A 183 -8.78 -9.44 -10.78
CA CYS A 183 -9.80 -10.42 -10.46
C CYS A 183 -11.22 -9.84 -10.39
N GLN A 184 -11.38 -8.53 -10.60
CA GLN A 184 -12.66 -7.81 -10.47
C GLN A 184 -13.34 -8.01 -9.11
N THR A 185 -12.53 -8.11 -8.05
CA THR A 185 -13.03 -8.10 -6.67
C THR A 185 -13.77 -6.80 -6.43
N ARG A 186 -14.96 -6.89 -5.84
CA ARG A 186 -15.89 -5.75 -5.69
C ARG A 186 -15.71 -5.01 -4.38
N VAL A 187 -15.38 -5.74 -3.30
CA VAL A 187 -15.20 -5.16 -1.97
C VAL A 187 -13.99 -5.76 -1.27
N TYR A 188 -13.20 -4.91 -0.63
CA TYR A 188 -12.13 -5.26 0.29
C TYR A 188 -12.43 -4.64 1.66
N VAL A 189 -12.66 -5.47 2.67
CA VAL A 189 -12.89 -5.01 4.05
C VAL A 189 -11.72 -5.41 4.92
N LYS A 190 -11.07 -4.43 5.55
CA LYS A 190 -10.04 -4.67 6.55
C LYS A 190 -10.64 -4.72 7.95
N VAL A 191 -10.35 -5.78 8.71
CA VAL A 191 -10.45 -5.71 10.18
C VAL A 191 -9.05 -5.39 10.71
N GLY A 192 -8.86 -4.13 11.08
CA GLY A 192 -7.57 -3.61 11.54
C GLY A 192 -7.38 -3.72 13.06
N THR A 193 -6.34 -3.07 13.55
CA THR A 193 -6.09 -2.88 14.98
C THR A 193 -5.72 -1.42 15.23
N THR A 194 -5.87 -0.94 16.47
CA THR A 194 -5.32 0.35 16.92
C THR A 194 -3.88 0.23 17.42
N GLY A 195 -3.34 -1.00 17.53
CA GLY A 195 -2.01 -1.25 18.09
C GLY A 195 -1.98 -1.28 19.62
N THR A 196 -2.71 -0.38 20.29
CA THR A 196 -2.77 -0.23 21.76
C THR A 196 -4.03 -0.81 22.40
N GLY A 197 -4.93 -1.42 21.61
CA GLY A 197 -6.23 -1.90 22.10
C GLY A 197 -7.16 -0.76 22.52
N GLY A 198 -7.03 0.43 21.91
CA GLY A 198 -7.86 1.61 22.21
C GLY A 198 -7.34 2.49 23.33
N MET A 199 -6.31 2.04 24.06
CA MET A 199 -5.66 2.81 25.10
C MET A 199 -4.78 3.93 24.52
N GLY A 200 -4.59 5.01 25.30
CA GLY A 200 -3.71 6.12 24.96
C GLY A 200 -2.22 5.81 25.18
N LEU A 201 -1.38 6.84 25.11
CA LEU A 201 0.08 6.73 25.36
C LEU A 201 0.42 6.26 26.78
N ASN A 202 -0.52 6.38 27.72
CA ASN A 202 -0.38 5.96 29.12
C ASN A 202 -0.75 4.49 29.36
N ILE A 203 -0.82 3.65 28.32
CA ILE A 203 -1.20 2.24 28.44
C ILE A 203 -0.29 1.49 29.46
N PRO A 204 -0.88 0.79 30.45
CA PRO A 204 -0.11 0.10 31.49
C PRO A 204 0.38 -1.29 31.07
N TYR A 205 -0.10 -1.82 29.95
CA TYR A 205 0.13 -3.18 29.46
C TYR A 205 1.29 -3.25 28.47
N THR A 206 2.51 -2.99 28.94
CA THR A 206 3.75 -3.06 28.14
C THR A 206 4.70 -4.13 28.66
N HIS A 207 5.39 -4.82 27.76
CA HIS A 207 6.42 -5.81 28.12
C HIS A 207 7.78 -5.18 28.49
N SER A 208 7.93 -3.85 28.33
CA SER A 208 9.13 -3.08 28.67
C SER A 208 8.88 -2.11 29.83
N GLU A 209 9.97 -1.68 30.47
CA GLU A 209 9.96 -0.62 31.49
C GLU A 209 9.51 0.74 30.92
N ASP A 210 9.83 1.02 29.64
CA ASP A 210 9.31 2.19 28.92
C ASP A 210 7.80 2.10 28.70
N LYS A 211 7.08 3.17 29.06
CA LYS A 211 5.61 3.30 28.92
C LYS A 211 5.26 4.51 28.02
N PRO A 212 4.74 4.30 26.79
CA PRO A 212 4.50 3.03 26.12
C PRO A 212 5.78 2.49 25.45
N SER A 213 5.83 1.17 25.21
CA SER A 213 6.99 0.57 24.54
C SER A 213 7.12 1.05 23.08
N LYS A 214 8.36 1.21 22.61
CA LYS A 214 8.63 1.59 21.22
C LYS A 214 8.07 0.59 20.20
N VAL A 215 8.06 -0.71 20.55
CA VAL A 215 7.48 -1.79 19.74
C VAL A 215 5.97 -1.62 19.61
N LEU A 216 5.28 -1.25 20.69
CA LEU A 216 3.83 -1.00 20.66
C LEU A 216 3.49 0.22 19.81
N LEU A 217 4.27 1.30 19.93
CA LEU A 217 4.10 2.48 19.08
C LEU A 217 4.37 2.18 17.60
N ALA A 218 5.37 1.36 17.28
CA ALA A 218 5.61 0.90 15.91
C ALA A 218 4.43 0.08 15.34
N LYS A 219 3.75 -0.72 16.19
CA LYS A 219 2.52 -1.42 15.79
C LYS A 219 1.38 -0.44 15.50
N ASN A 220 1.21 0.60 16.31
CA ASN A 220 0.22 1.66 16.06
C ASN A 220 0.52 2.40 14.74
N GLU A 221 1.78 2.80 14.53
CA GLU A 221 2.25 3.44 13.30
C GLU A 221 1.94 2.57 12.08
N ALA A 222 2.31 1.28 12.10
CA ALA A 222 2.03 0.36 11.01
C ALA A 222 0.52 0.19 10.78
N ALA A 223 -0.28 0.16 11.85
CA ALA A 223 -1.73 -0.05 11.74
C ALA A 223 -2.46 1.15 11.11
N PHE A 224 -2.06 2.38 11.44
CA PHE A 224 -2.64 3.59 10.84
C PHE A 224 -1.95 3.99 9.53
N GLY A 225 -0.68 3.62 9.33
CA GLY A 225 -0.01 3.66 8.03
C GLY A 225 -0.74 2.79 7.01
N HIS A 226 -1.18 1.60 7.40
CA HIS A 226 -2.04 0.76 6.57
C HIS A 226 -3.37 1.45 6.24
N THR A 227 -4.04 2.07 7.22
CA THR A 227 -5.27 2.86 6.99
C THR A 227 -5.05 3.99 5.97
N GLY A 228 -3.94 4.72 6.08
CA GLY A 228 -3.58 5.78 5.12
C GLY A 228 -3.39 5.24 3.70
N LEU A 229 -2.79 4.06 3.54
CA LEU A 229 -2.65 3.41 2.23
C LEU A 229 -4.00 2.88 1.70
N LEU A 230 -4.86 2.34 2.57
CA LEU A 230 -6.22 1.92 2.20
C LEU A 230 -7.10 3.11 1.77
N PHE A 231 -6.91 4.28 2.38
CA PHE A 231 -7.55 5.53 1.94
C PHE A 231 -7.15 5.92 0.51
N LEU A 232 -5.87 5.74 0.13
CA LEU A 232 -5.44 5.94 -1.26
C LEU A 232 -6.10 4.93 -2.20
N LEU A 233 -6.15 3.67 -1.79
CA LEU A 233 -6.79 2.60 -2.58
C LEU A 233 -8.28 2.90 -2.81
N ALA A 234 -9.00 3.35 -1.79
CA ALA A 234 -10.42 3.71 -1.88
C ALA A 234 -10.72 4.82 -2.90
N ARG A 235 -9.74 5.70 -3.17
CA ARG A 235 -9.86 6.84 -4.10
C ARG A 235 -9.24 6.56 -5.46
N THR A 236 -8.78 5.34 -5.69
CA THR A 236 -8.15 4.91 -6.94
C THR A 236 -9.21 4.36 -7.91
N PRO A 237 -9.27 4.82 -9.17
CA PRO A 237 -10.17 4.26 -10.17
C PRO A 237 -10.02 2.75 -10.34
N HIS A 238 -11.14 2.06 -10.59
CA HIS A 238 -11.20 0.62 -10.82
C HIS A 238 -10.69 -0.27 -9.66
N ALA A 239 -10.40 0.31 -8.49
CA ALA A 239 -10.17 -0.42 -7.25
C ALA A 239 -11.50 -0.98 -6.68
N PRO A 240 -11.45 -2.02 -5.82
CA PRO A 240 -12.62 -2.44 -5.06
C PRO A 240 -13.13 -1.32 -4.15
N ILE A 241 -14.37 -1.44 -3.69
CA ILE A 241 -14.85 -0.66 -2.54
C ILE A 241 -14.00 -1.06 -1.34
N VAL A 242 -13.27 -0.10 -0.75
CA VAL A 242 -12.41 -0.36 0.41
C VAL A 242 -13.09 0.15 1.67
N LYS A 243 -13.15 -0.70 2.70
CA LYS A 243 -13.65 -0.36 4.03
C LYS A 243 -12.69 -0.84 5.11
N GLU A 244 -12.72 -0.20 6.27
CA GLU A 244 -11.96 -0.67 7.43
C GLU A 244 -12.74 -0.53 8.74
N VAL A 245 -12.78 -1.61 9.52
CA VAL A 245 -13.25 -1.61 10.92
C VAL A 245 -12.04 -1.86 11.82
N LYS A 246 -11.82 -1.03 12.83
CA LYS A 246 -10.78 -1.27 13.84
C LYS A 246 -11.38 -1.41 15.24
N PRO A 247 -11.36 -2.63 15.82
CA PRO A 247 -11.61 -2.81 17.24
C PRO A 247 -10.59 -2.03 18.07
N ALA A 248 -11.09 -1.30 19.07
CA ALA A 248 -10.32 -0.50 20.01
C ALA A 248 -10.49 -1.04 21.45
N ALA A 249 -10.46 -2.37 21.59
CA ALA A 249 -10.54 -3.11 22.84
C ALA A 249 -9.86 -4.48 22.65
N MET A 250 -9.67 -5.24 23.73
CA MET A 250 -9.24 -6.63 23.62
C MET A 250 -10.34 -7.45 22.90
N ILE A 251 -9.96 -8.32 21.97
CA ILE A 251 -10.96 -9.13 21.24
C ILE A 251 -11.21 -10.44 22.00
N GLY A 252 -12.35 -10.51 22.68
CA GLY A 252 -12.97 -11.71 23.26
C GLY A 252 -12.05 -12.78 23.85
N TYR A 253 -12.58 -14.00 23.96
CA TYR A 253 -11.80 -15.19 24.30
C TYR A 253 -12.41 -16.43 23.66
N ARG A 254 -11.58 -17.44 23.40
CA ARG A 254 -11.99 -18.74 22.83
C ARG A 254 -12.61 -19.64 23.89
N GLY A 255 -12.00 -19.68 25.08
CA GLY A 255 -12.48 -20.52 26.18
C GLY A 255 -11.65 -20.36 27.45
N VAL A 256 -12.18 -20.95 28.53
CA VAL A 256 -11.51 -21.03 29.84
C VAL A 256 -11.12 -22.48 30.10
N GLN A 257 -9.87 -22.71 30.46
CA GLN A 257 -9.36 -24.05 30.74
C GLN A 257 -8.28 -24.02 31.81
N VAL A 258 -8.15 -25.12 32.55
CA VAL A 258 -6.98 -25.35 33.41
C VAL A 258 -5.97 -26.15 32.61
N LYS A 259 -4.77 -25.59 32.41
CA LYS A 259 -3.68 -26.30 31.74
C LYS A 259 -2.33 -25.90 32.31
N VAL A 260 -1.32 -26.70 32.04
CA VAL A 260 0.07 -26.30 32.27
C VAL A 260 0.37 -25.13 31.33
N ALA A 261 0.65 -23.98 31.92
CA ALA A 261 1.01 -22.76 31.19
C ALA A 261 2.53 -22.54 31.27
N ALA A 262 3.04 -21.83 30.28
CA ALA A 262 4.41 -21.36 30.28
C ALA A 262 4.42 -19.85 30.55
N ASP A 263 5.35 -19.36 31.36
CA ASP A 263 5.55 -17.92 31.52
C ASP A 263 6.24 -17.30 30.28
N LYS A 264 6.53 -16.00 30.33
CA LYS A 264 7.22 -15.27 29.24
C LYS A 264 8.62 -15.81 28.91
N HIS A 265 9.23 -16.59 29.79
CA HIS A 265 10.56 -17.21 29.63
C HIS A 265 10.47 -18.70 29.26
N ARG A 266 9.27 -19.20 28.95
CA ARG A 266 8.97 -20.61 28.64
C ARG A 266 9.11 -21.55 29.84
N ASN A 267 9.13 -21.04 31.06
CA ASN A 267 9.11 -21.87 32.26
C ASN A 267 7.70 -22.44 32.49
N THR A 268 7.61 -23.75 32.68
CA THR A 268 6.37 -24.50 32.93
C THR A 268 6.30 -25.11 34.33
N ARG A 269 7.29 -24.82 35.18
CA ARG A 269 7.49 -25.44 36.50
C ARG A 269 7.40 -24.39 37.60
N LEU A 270 6.94 -24.86 38.75
CA LEU A 270 7.03 -24.13 40.01
C LEU A 270 8.34 -24.53 40.70
N PHE A 271 8.98 -23.57 41.35
CA PHE A 271 10.20 -23.76 42.13
C PHE A 271 10.00 -23.29 43.56
N ALA A 272 10.61 -23.99 44.51
CA ALA A 272 10.69 -23.56 45.89
C ALA A 272 11.47 -22.24 45.96
N ALA A 273 10.88 -21.21 46.57
CA ALA A 273 11.57 -19.96 46.80
C ALA A 273 12.74 -20.13 47.78
N ARG A 274 13.85 -19.43 47.52
CA ARG A 274 15.00 -19.31 48.43
C ARG A 274 15.11 -17.86 48.90
N GLU A 275 15.39 -17.66 50.17
CA GLU A 275 15.74 -16.34 50.69
C GLU A 275 17.19 -16.02 50.34
N VAL A 276 17.42 -14.85 49.73
CA VAL A 276 18.76 -14.38 49.35
C VAL A 276 18.95 -12.94 49.88
N PRO A 277 20.14 -12.60 50.42
CA PRO A 277 20.41 -11.26 50.92
C PRO A 277 20.56 -10.25 49.77
N LEU A 278 20.12 -9.01 49.98
CA LEU A 278 20.24 -7.92 49.00
C LEU A 278 21.53 -7.11 49.24
N GLU A 279 22.65 -7.61 48.71
CA GLU A 279 24.01 -7.05 48.95
C GLU A 279 24.51 -6.14 47.82
N GLY A 280 23.61 -5.35 47.23
CA GLY A 280 23.95 -4.37 46.18
C GLY A 280 24.13 -4.93 44.77
N GLU A 281 24.24 -6.25 44.62
CA GLU A 281 24.18 -6.98 43.35
C GLU A 281 23.07 -8.04 43.42
N LEU A 282 22.28 -8.17 42.35
CA LEU A 282 21.22 -9.18 42.23
C LEU A 282 21.29 -9.83 40.85
N HIS A 283 21.56 -11.13 40.82
CA HIS A 283 21.49 -11.90 39.58
C HIS A 283 20.02 -12.09 39.17
N LEU A 284 19.62 -11.49 38.05
CA LEU A 284 18.23 -11.55 37.57
C LEU A 284 17.83 -12.90 36.98
N ALA A 285 18.81 -13.77 36.70
CA ALA A 285 18.60 -15.13 36.22
C ALA A 285 19.71 -16.03 36.78
N GLU A 286 19.31 -17.13 37.42
CA GLU A 286 20.19 -18.20 37.91
C GLU A 286 19.80 -19.53 37.22
N PRO A 287 20.72 -20.51 37.13
CA PRO A 287 20.40 -21.84 36.60
C PRO A 287 19.29 -22.53 37.41
N GLU A 288 18.33 -23.14 36.73
CA GLU A 288 17.20 -23.86 37.35
C GLU A 288 17.66 -24.99 38.28
N ASP A 289 18.80 -25.63 38.00
CA ASP A 289 19.36 -26.72 38.81
C ASP A 289 19.66 -26.31 40.26
N GLY A 290 19.82 -25.00 40.52
CA GLY A 290 19.99 -24.44 41.86
C GLY A 290 18.68 -24.38 42.68
N TYR A 291 17.54 -24.69 42.07
CA TYR A 291 16.21 -24.55 42.65
C TYR A 291 15.48 -25.90 42.72
N ARG A 292 14.80 -26.16 43.83
CA ARG A 292 14.00 -27.38 43.99
C ARG A 292 12.66 -27.23 43.25
N PRO A 293 12.31 -28.10 42.29
CA PRO A 293 11.01 -28.05 41.62
C PRO A 293 9.88 -28.45 42.59
N GLU A 294 8.76 -27.73 42.56
CA GLU A 294 7.56 -27.95 43.40
C GLU A 294 6.30 -28.31 42.60
N GLY A 295 6.45 -28.56 41.30
CA GLY A 295 5.38 -29.03 40.44
C GLY A 295 5.34 -28.31 39.10
N GLN A 296 4.20 -28.40 38.43
CA GLN A 296 3.93 -27.70 37.18
C GLN A 296 3.13 -26.43 37.44
N LEU A 297 3.36 -25.41 36.60
CA LEU A 297 2.60 -24.18 36.56
C LEU A 297 1.22 -24.45 35.93
N SER A 298 0.36 -25.17 36.67
CA SER A 298 -1.01 -25.50 36.25
C SER A 298 -1.97 -24.45 36.80
N VAL A 299 -2.47 -23.58 35.92
CA VAL A 299 -3.30 -22.43 36.28
C VAL A 299 -4.53 -22.35 35.39
N ALA A 300 -5.62 -21.82 35.94
CA ALA A 300 -6.80 -21.48 35.16
C ALA A 300 -6.49 -20.29 34.25
N ILE A 301 -6.63 -20.49 32.94
CA ILE A 301 -6.33 -19.50 31.92
C ILE A 301 -7.53 -19.24 31.01
N VAL A 302 -7.56 -18.04 30.46
CA VAL A 302 -8.43 -17.60 29.39
C VAL A 302 -7.60 -17.56 28.11
N ASP A 303 -8.00 -18.31 27.09
CA ASP A 303 -7.37 -18.28 25.77
C ASP A 303 -7.96 -17.12 24.95
N THR A 304 -7.18 -16.09 24.69
CA THR A 304 -7.61 -14.90 23.93
C THR A 304 -7.15 -14.93 22.47
N GLY A 305 -6.81 -16.12 21.95
CA GLY A 305 -6.39 -16.33 20.58
C GLY A 305 -5.01 -15.72 20.31
N GLU A 306 -4.91 -14.83 19.32
CA GLU A 306 -3.64 -14.20 18.90
C GLU A 306 -2.96 -13.39 20.02
N ASN A 307 -3.71 -12.94 21.04
CA ASN A 307 -3.17 -12.20 22.17
C ASN A 307 -2.59 -13.11 23.28
N GLY A 308 -2.66 -14.43 23.10
CA GLY A 308 -2.12 -15.41 24.04
C GLY A 308 -3.11 -15.81 25.13
N VAL A 309 -2.55 -16.26 26.26
CA VAL A 309 -3.32 -16.75 27.40
C VAL A 309 -3.16 -15.82 28.59
N PHE A 310 -4.26 -15.58 29.30
CA PHE A 310 -4.26 -14.77 30.52
C PHE A 310 -4.73 -15.59 31.72
N THR A 311 -4.06 -15.44 32.84
CA THR A 311 -4.58 -15.92 34.12
C THR A 311 -5.81 -15.11 34.55
N ARG A 312 -6.55 -15.62 35.55
CA ARG A 312 -7.72 -14.90 36.12
C ARG A 312 -7.40 -13.45 36.49
N GLY A 313 -6.25 -13.20 37.12
CA GLY A 313 -5.86 -11.86 37.57
C GLY A 313 -5.58 -10.91 36.40
N GLU A 314 -4.83 -11.39 35.41
CA GLU A 314 -4.51 -10.62 34.21
C GLU A 314 -5.77 -10.31 33.40
N PHE A 315 -6.63 -11.31 33.20
CA PHE A 315 -7.91 -11.13 32.49
C PHE A 315 -8.80 -10.11 33.22
N ALA A 316 -8.98 -10.26 34.54
CA ALA A 316 -9.77 -9.30 35.31
C ALA A 316 -9.19 -7.88 35.26
N ALA A 317 -7.87 -7.73 35.25
CA ALA A 317 -7.22 -6.43 35.18
C ALA A 317 -7.38 -5.76 33.81
N ILE A 318 -7.17 -6.50 32.71
CA ILE A 318 -7.25 -5.94 31.35
C ILE A 318 -8.69 -5.61 30.95
N THR A 319 -9.67 -6.39 31.43
CA THR A 319 -11.09 -6.18 31.13
C THR A 319 -11.83 -5.30 32.14
N ALA A 320 -11.15 -4.75 33.14
CA ALA A 320 -11.78 -3.88 34.13
C ALA A 320 -12.32 -2.59 33.47
N LEU A 321 -13.37 -2.00 34.08
CA LEU A 321 -13.96 -0.74 33.61
C LEU A 321 -12.88 0.36 33.51
N GLY A 322 -12.81 1.02 32.35
CA GLY A 322 -11.83 2.07 32.07
C GLY A 322 -10.41 1.56 31.82
N GLN A 323 -10.20 0.24 31.74
CA GLN A 323 -9.02 -0.35 31.14
C GLN A 323 -9.28 -0.64 29.65
N MET A 324 -8.53 -1.57 29.06
CA MET A 324 -8.67 -1.92 27.64
C MET A 324 -10.08 -2.45 27.31
N GLU A 325 -10.76 -3.03 28.32
CA GLU A 325 -12.07 -3.66 28.16
C GLU A 325 -12.01 -4.75 27.07
N PHE A 326 -13.16 -5.30 26.69
CA PHE A 326 -13.19 -6.25 25.59
C PHE A 326 -14.42 -6.10 24.73
N ILE A 327 -14.26 -6.47 23.46
CA ILE A 327 -15.33 -6.56 22.46
C ILE A 327 -15.41 -7.99 21.95
N THR A 328 -16.63 -8.44 21.64
CA THR A 328 -16.84 -9.79 21.14
C THR A 328 -16.53 -9.88 19.63
N PRO A 329 -15.99 -11.01 19.13
CA PRO A 329 -15.80 -11.20 17.70
C PRO A 329 -17.13 -11.19 16.92
N GLU A 330 -18.25 -11.52 17.57
CA GLU A 330 -19.61 -11.44 17.01
C GLU A 330 -20.03 -9.99 16.72
N GLU A 331 -19.74 -9.05 17.61
CA GLU A 331 -20.03 -7.62 17.38
C GLU A 331 -19.20 -7.06 16.22
N ILE A 332 -17.94 -7.47 16.12
CA ILE A 332 -17.07 -7.11 15.00
C ILE A 332 -17.64 -7.71 13.70
N ALA A 333 -17.97 -9.00 13.69
CA ALA A 333 -18.53 -9.68 12.53
C ALA A 333 -19.85 -9.07 12.06
N ARG A 334 -20.75 -8.71 12.99
CA ARG A 334 -21.99 -8.01 12.69
C ARG A 334 -21.74 -6.66 12.01
N THR A 335 -20.76 -5.91 12.51
CA THR A 335 -20.36 -4.61 11.92
C THR A 335 -19.82 -4.81 10.50
N VAL A 336 -18.89 -5.75 10.31
CA VAL A 336 -18.32 -6.10 9.00
C VAL A 336 -19.41 -6.47 8.00
N VAL A 337 -20.33 -7.37 8.37
CA VAL A 337 -21.41 -7.82 7.47
C VAL A 337 -22.43 -6.70 7.21
N SER A 338 -22.70 -5.83 8.17
CA SER A 338 -23.53 -4.64 7.96
C SER A 338 -22.88 -3.68 6.96
N GLU A 339 -21.57 -3.44 7.09
CA GLU A 339 -20.80 -2.62 6.15
C GLU A 339 -20.75 -3.23 4.74
N LEU A 340 -20.62 -4.56 4.62
CA LEU A 340 -20.71 -5.27 3.35
C LEU A 340 -22.07 -5.09 2.66
N ARG A 341 -23.15 -4.94 3.44
CA ARG A 341 -24.50 -4.66 2.94
C ARG A 341 -24.74 -3.18 2.60
N GLY A 342 -23.76 -2.32 2.85
CA GLY A 342 -23.90 -0.87 2.66
C GLY A 342 -24.66 -0.16 3.78
N ALA A 343 -24.76 -0.77 4.97
CA ALA A 343 -25.26 -0.05 6.14
C ALA A 343 -24.24 1.02 6.57
N ASN A 344 -24.73 2.15 7.06
CA ASN A 344 -23.90 3.21 7.60
C ASN A 344 -23.73 3.00 9.12
N THR A 345 -22.78 2.18 9.54
CA THR A 345 -22.60 1.88 10.98
C THR A 345 -21.87 3.01 11.72
N GLY A 346 -21.21 3.91 10.99
CA GLY A 346 -20.28 4.90 11.55
C GLY A 346 -18.94 4.32 11.98
N GLN A 347 -18.69 3.02 11.75
CA GLN A 347 -17.46 2.32 12.13
C GLN A 347 -16.51 2.06 10.96
N ASP A 348 -16.89 2.43 9.73
CA ASP A 348 -15.99 2.41 8.58
C ASP A 348 -15.05 3.62 8.63
N ILE A 349 -13.80 3.36 9.03
CA ILE A 349 -12.77 4.37 9.23
C ILE A 349 -12.38 5.04 7.91
N VAL A 350 -12.36 4.29 6.80
CA VAL A 350 -12.00 4.85 5.49
C VAL A 350 -13.04 5.88 5.07
N SER A 351 -14.32 5.55 5.22
CA SER A 351 -15.42 6.49 4.96
C SER A 351 -15.39 7.70 5.91
N ALA A 352 -15.10 7.49 7.20
CA ALA A 352 -14.98 8.59 8.17
C ALA A 352 -13.83 9.55 7.83
N LEU A 353 -12.67 9.01 7.45
CA LEU A 353 -11.53 9.80 6.97
C LEU A 353 -11.89 10.56 5.69
N ASP A 354 -12.47 9.89 4.70
CA ASP A 354 -12.86 10.52 3.44
C ASP A 354 -13.89 11.65 3.60
N ALA A 355 -14.81 11.51 4.56
CA ALA A 355 -15.79 12.54 4.90
C ALA A 355 -15.16 13.75 5.62
N SER A 356 -14.11 13.52 6.40
CA SER A 356 -13.46 14.53 7.24
C SER A 356 -12.41 15.39 6.51
N VAL A 357 -11.81 14.87 5.43
CA VAL A 357 -10.75 15.59 4.69
C VAL A 357 -11.29 16.76 3.85
N LEU A 358 -10.53 17.86 3.81
CA LEU A 358 -10.87 19.03 3.00
C LEU A 358 -10.67 18.73 1.52
N ASN A 359 -11.72 18.94 0.74
CA ASN A 359 -11.71 18.77 -0.71
C ASN A 359 -11.58 20.14 -1.43
N PRO A 360 -11.18 20.16 -2.72
CA PRO A 360 -11.23 21.35 -3.55
C PRO A 360 -12.58 22.04 -3.49
N SER A 361 -12.54 23.37 -3.38
CA SER A 361 -13.71 24.20 -3.25
C SER A 361 -14.00 24.94 -4.55
N TYR A 362 -15.26 25.30 -4.73
CA TYR A 362 -15.68 26.18 -5.83
C TYR A 362 -14.92 27.51 -5.82
N LYS A 363 -14.72 28.12 -4.64
CA LYS A 363 -13.95 29.37 -4.48
C LYS A 363 -12.51 29.22 -4.98
N ALA A 364 -11.83 28.11 -4.68
CA ALA A 364 -10.48 27.86 -5.19
C ALA A 364 -10.47 27.75 -6.73
N GLY A 365 -11.51 27.14 -7.32
CA GLY A 365 -11.69 27.10 -8.77
C GLY A 365 -11.84 28.50 -9.40
N LEU A 366 -12.52 29.44 -8.74
CA LEU A 366 -12.60 30.84 -9.19
C LEU A 366 -11.25 31.56 -9.09
N LEU A 367 -10.55 31.40 -7.95
CA LEU A 367 -9.24 32.01 -7.72
C LEU A 367 -8.17 31.49 -8.69
N ARG A 368 -8.31 30.24 -9.16
CA ARG A 368 -7.46 29.69 -10.22
C ARG A 368 -7.43 30.57 -11.46
N ARG A 369 -8.58 31.07 -11.91
CA ARG A 369 -8.66 31.93 -13.10
C ARG A 369 -7.92 33.26 -12.86
N ALA A 370 -8.07 33.85 -11.67
CA ALA A 370 -7.36 35.06 -11.31
C ALA A 370 -5.84 34.82 -11.33
N ALA A 371 -5.35 33.74 -10.69
CA ALA A 371 -3.93 33.40 -10.69
C ALA A 371 -3.36 33.16 -12.10
N LEU A 372 -4.08 32.44 -12.97
CA LEU A 372 -3.66 32.25 -14.36
C LEU A 372 -3.62 33.58 -15.13
N THR A 373 -4.62 34.45 -14.93
CA THR A 373 -4.65 35.78 -15.58
C THR A 373 -3.45 36.64 -15.15
N ASP A 374 -3.06 36.58 -13.88
CA ASP A 374 -1.90 37.33 -13.37
C ASP A 374 -0.58 36.73 -13.87
N LEU A 375 -0.51 35.40 -14.05
CA LEU A 375 0.64 34.75 -14.70
C LEU A 375 0.78 35.17 -16.17
N ASP A 376 -0.32 35.19 -16.94
CA ASP A 376 -0.30 35.63 -18.34
C ASP A 376 0.19 37.09 -18.49
N ARG A 377 -0.08 37.94 -17.49
CA ARG A 377 0.38 39.34 -17.46
C ARG A 377 1.86 39.48 -17.08
N ALA A 378 2.38 38.57 -16.25
CA ALA A 378 3.75 38.61 -15.76
C ALA A 378 4.73 37.85 -16.68
N GLU A 379 4.26 36.90 -17.48
CA GLU A 379 5.12 36.11 -18.38
C GLU A 379 5.97 36.95 -19.36
N PRO A 380 5.46 38.06 -19.95
CA PRO A 380 6.28 38.92 -20.81
C PRO A 380 7.48 39.57 -20.12
N ASP A 381 7.50 39.66 -18.79
CA ASP A 381 8.62 40.22 -18.03
C ASP A 381 9.80 39.23 -17.91
N GLY A 382 9.61 37.96 -18.31
CA GLY A 382 10.63 36.92 -18.26
C GLY A 382 11.28 36.60 -19.62
N ASP A 383 12.57 36.29 -19.60
CA ASP A 383 13.34 35.90 -20.80
C ASP A 383 13.09 34.45 -21.28
N VAL A 384 12.42 33.65 -20.46
CA VAL A 384 12.16 32.22 -20.70
C VAL A 384 10.69 31.88 -20.48
N PRO A 385 10.09 31.05 -21.35
CA PRO A 385 8.69 30.65 -21.22
C PRO A 385 8.39 29.88 -19.93
N SER A 386 7.22 30.12 -19.33
CA SER A 386 6.78 29.50 -18.08
C SER A 386 6.12 28.13 -18.33
N VAL A 387 6.94 27.13 -18.66
CA VAL A 387 6.44 25.79 -19.05
C VAL A 387 6.54 24.78 -17.91
N ALA A 388 7.76 24.46 -17.46
CA ALA A 388 7.99 23.49 -16.41
C ALA A 388 9.35 23.73 -15.73
N LEU A 389 9.42 23.43 -14.44
CA LEU A 389 10.66 23.42 -13.65
C LEU A 389 11.07 22.02 -13.19
N GLY A 390 10.34 20.97 -13.61
CA GLY A 390 10.58 19.59 -13.15
C GLY A 390 10.23 19.33 -11.69
N ARG A 391 9.56 20.28 -11.02
CA ARG A 391 9.16 20.16 -9.61
C ARG A 391 7.82 19.47 -9.40
N LEU A 392 6.95 19.53 -10.41
CA LEU A 392 5.60 18.98 -10.34
C LEU A 392 5.61 17.59 -10.99
N GLY A 393 5.41 16.55 -10.19
CA GLY A 393 5.20 15.18 -10.66
C GLY A 393 6.39 14.52 -11.39
N PRO A 394 6.16 13.37 -12.04
CA PRO A 394 7.20 12.64 -12.75
C PRO A 394 7.72 13.41 -13.97
N PRO A 395 8.91 13.07 -14.51
CA PRO A 395 9.45 13.68 -15.72
C PRO A 395 8.51 13.67 -16.93
N GLU A 396 7.60 12.69 -16.99
CA GLU A 396 6.54 12.59 -18.00
C GLU A 396 5.64 13.83 -18.06
N LEU A 397 5.32 14.44 -16.90
CA LEU A 397 4.53 15.66 -16.88
C LEU A 397 5.26 16.79 -17.61
N SER A 398 6.54 16.99 -17.27
CA SER A 398 7.33 18.08 -17.84
C SER A 398 7.53 17.88 -19.34
N LYS A 399 7.78 16.63 -19.77
CA LYS A 399 7.79 16.24 -21.19
C LYS A 399 6.51 16.68 -21.90
N LEU A 400 5.34 16.26 -21.39
CA LEU A 400 4.07 16.55 -22.05
C LEU A 400 3.79 18.05 -22.10
N LEU A 401 4.17 18.81 -21.06
CA LEU A 401 4.06 20.27 -21.04
C LEU A 401 4.93 20.94 -22.12
N PHE A 402 6.19 20.51 -22.27
CA PHE A 402 7.08 21.04 -23.32
C PHE A 402 6.62 20.66 -24.74
N GLU A 403 6.16 19.44 -24.93
CA GLU A 403 5.59 19.00 -26.21
C GLU A 403 4.33 19.83 -26.55
N ALA A 404 3.41 19.99 -25.59
CA ALA A 404 2.22 20.83 -25.77
C ALA A 404 2.59 22.30 -26.06
N HIS A 405 3.60 22.84 -25.36
CA HIS A 405 4.10 24.20 -25.58
C HIS A 405 4.69 24.39 -26.99
N LEU A 406 5.52 23.46 -27.46
CA LEU A 406 6.06 23.49 -28.82
C LEU A 406 4.94 23.50 -29.87
N ILE A 407 3.95 22.62 -29.68
CA ILE A 407 2.81 22.52 -30.60
C ILE A 407 1.99 23.82 -30.57
N ARG A 408 1.70 24.37 -29.38
CA ARG A 408 1.00 25.65 -29.23
C ARG A 408 1.78 26.79 -29.90
N HIS A 409 3.11 26.81 -29.75
CA HIS A 409 3.96 27.83 -30.35
C HIS A 409 3.91 27.81 -31.89
N VAL A 410 3.87 26.63 -32.50
CA VAL A 410 3.84 26.48 -33.96
C VAL A 410 2.45 26.67 -34.56
N TYR A 411 1.41 26.15 -33.90
CA TYR A 411 0.06 26.04 -34.49
C TYR A 411 -1.02 26.89 -33.81
N GLY A 412 -0.75 27.45 -32.62
CA GLY A 412 -1.65 28.31 -31.84
C GLY A 412 -2.89 27.63 -31.23
N SER A 413 -3.42 26.58 -31.86
CA SER A 413 -4.67 25.89 -31.48
C SER A 413 -4.63 24.38 -31.76
N LEU A 414 -5.55 23.63 -31.14
CA LEU A 414 -5.69 22.19 -31.40
C LEU A 414 -6.12 21.94 -32.85
N GLU A 415 -7.02 22.77 -33.38
CA GLU A 415 -7.49 22.74 -34.76
C GLU A 415 -6.37 23.06 -35.74
N GLY A 416 -5.50 24.03 -35.43
CA GLY A 416 -4.33 24.36 -36.25
C GLY A 416 -3.36 23.19 -36.39
N ALA A 417 -3.13 22.43 -35.29
CA ALA A 417 -2.30 21.23 -35.30
C ALA A 417 -2.93 20.04 -36.06
N LEU A 418 -4.22 20.15 -36.42
CA LEU A 418 -4.98 19.19 -37.21
C LEU A 418 -5.38 19.74 -38.59
N GLY A 419 -4.82 20.89 -38.97
CA GLY A 419 -5.13 21.56 -40.23
C GLY A 419 -4.80 20.72 -41.46
N GLU A 420 -5.39 21.08 -42.60
CA GLU A 420 -5.15 20.42 -43.87
C GLU A 420 -3.65 20.49 -44.23
N GLY A 421 -3.07 19.35 -44.62
CA GLY A 421 -1.64 19.25 -44.95
C GLY A 421 -0.68 19.08 -43.75
N VAL A 422 -1.17 19.14 -42.51
CA VAL A 422 -0.35 18.88 -41.31
C VAL A 422 -0.23 17.38 -41.05
N THR A 423 0.70 16.71 -41.75
CA THR A 423 1.05 15.30 -41.46
C THR A 423 1.97 15.21 -40.23
N PRO A 424 2.09 14.04 -39.58
CA PRO A 424 3.02 13.85 -38.47
C PRO A 424 4.48 14.21 -38.82
N GLU A 425 4.92 14.00 -40.06
CA GLU A 425 6.25 14.36 -40.56
C GLU A 425 6.41 15.86 -40.74
N VAL A 426 5.38 16.54 -41.26
CA VAL A 426 5.34 18.00 -41.36
C VAL A 426 5.41 18.62 -39.97
N MET A 427 4.61 18.10 -39.04
CA MET A 427 4.57 18.53 -37.65
C MET A 427 5.92 18.34 -36.95
N SER A 428 6.51 17.14 -37.08
CA SER A 428 7.84 16.82 -36.54
C SER A 428 8.92 17.79 -37.02
N ARG A 429 8.98 18.08 -38.33
CA ARG A 429 9.93 19.04 -38.89
C ARG A 429 9.67 20.47 -38.41
N ALA A 430 8.40 20.88 -38.33
CA ALA A 430 8.03 22.22 -37.88
C ALA A 430 8.40 22.44 -36.40
N LEU A 431 8.14 21.47 -35.52
CA LEU A 431 8.54 21.55 -34.12
C LEU A 431 10.06 21.59 -33.96
N ALA A 432 10.79 20.77 -34.73
CA ALA A 432 12.26 20.77 -34.71
C ALA A 432 12.84 22.14 -35.14
N ALA A 433 12.24 22.79 -36.15
CA ALA A 433 12.66 24.12 -36.59
C ALA A 433 12.33 25.22 -35.55
N ALA A 434 11.29 25.02 -34.74
CA ALA A 434 10.87 25.97 -33.71
C ALA A 434 11.55 25.78 -32.34
N LEU A 435 12.44 24.79 -32.19
CA LEU A 435 13.03 24.43 -30.90
C LEU A 435 13.77 25.57 -30.19
N ASP A 436 14.55 26.35 -30.94
CA ASP A 436 15.29 27.49 -30.38
C ASP A 436 14.37 28.67 -30.09
N ALA A 437 13.51 29.03 -31.06
CA ALA A 437 12.58 30.16 -30.95
C ALA A 437 11.54 29.97 -29.82
N SER A 438 11.11 28.74 -29.58
CA SER A 438 10.21 28.38 -28.49
C SER A 438 10.87 28.36 -27.11
N GLY A 439 12.20 28.45 -27.03
CA GLY A 439 12.99 28.35 -25.81
C GLY A 439 13.19 26.92 -25.27
N VAL A 440 12.50 25.91 -25.83
CA VAL A 440 12.52 24.53 -25.32
C VAL A 440 13.89 23.87 -25.46
N ALA A 441 14.65 24.18 -26.51
CA ALA A 441 16.03 23.70 -26.67
C ALA A 441 16.94 24.06 -25.49
N ARG A 442 16.63 25.14 -24.77
CA ARG A 442 17.39 25.61 -23.61
C ARG A 442 16.75 25.12 -22.31
N THR A 443 15.44 25.31 -22.13
CA THR A 443 14.77 25.11 -20.85
C THR A 443 14.61 23.63 -20.48
N ALA A 444 14.14 22.78 -21.39
CA ALA A 444 13.90 21.36 -21.09
C ALA A 444 15.20 20.62 -20.71
N PRO A 445 16.31 20.71 -21.49
CA PRO A 445 17.56 20.06 -21.11
C PRO A 445 18.14 20.60 -19.80
N SER A 446 17.98 21.89 -19.51
CA SER A 446 18.50 22.52 -18.28
C SER A 446 17.89 21.95 -17.01
N ILE A 447 16.63 21.52 -17.05
CA ILE A 447 15.95 20.86 -15.91
C ILE A 447 16.03 19.33 -15.96
N GLY A 448 16.86 18.78 -16.85
CA GLY A 448 17.11 17.35 -16.96
C GLY A 448 16.14 16.57 -17.84
N ILE A 449 15.42 17.24 -18.74
CA ILE A 449 14.49 16.64 -19.71
C ILE A 449 15.12 16.69 -21.12
N PRO A 450 15.63 15.56 -21.65
CA PRO A 450 16.21 15.54 -23.00
C PRO A 450 15.18 15.78 -24.09
N VAL A 451 15.62 16.29 -25.23
CA VAL A 451 14.82 16.42 -26.46
C VAL A 451 15.35 15.46 -27.51
N LEU A 452 14.58 14.43 -27.85
CA LEU A 452 14.86 13.51 -28.94
C LEU A 452 14.51 14.15 -30.28
N LEU A 453 15.50 14.23 -31.17
CA LEU A 453 15.35 14.82 -32.50
C LEU A 453 14.59 13.90 -33.46
N PRO A 454 14.07 14.41 -34.59
CA PRO A 454 13.24 13.64 -35.53
C PRO A 454 13.87 12.35 -36.07
N ASP A 455 15.20 12.25 -36.11
CA ASP A 455 15.91 11.04 -36.55
C ASP A 455 15.87 9.88 -35.56
N GLY A 456 15.43 10.13 -34.31
CA GLY A 456 15.32 9.12 -33.26
C GLY A 456 16.66 8.58 -32.73
N ASN A 457 17.78 9.20 -33.10
CA ASN A 457 19.14 8.78 -32.75
C ASN A 457 19.96 9.87 -32.07
N ARG A 458 19.55 11.15 -32.17
CA ARG A 458 20.21 12.27 -31.51
C ARG A 458 19.31 12.92 -30.48
N ILE A 459 19.91 13.38 -29.39
CA ILE A 459 19.23 14.14 -28.33
C ILE A 459 19.91 15.49 -28.08
N LEU A 460 19.13 16.48 -27.68
CA LEU A 460 19.63 17.62 -26.92
C LEU A 460 19.58 17.24 -25.44
N ARG A 461 20.71 17.32 -24.76
CA ARG A 461 20.82 16.99 -23.33
C ARG A 461 21.48 18.11 -22.54
N GLY A 462 21.06 18.25 -21.29
CA GLY A 462 21.71 19.13 -20.33
C GLY A 462 22.76 18.39 -19.50
N PRO A 463 23.27 19.03 -18.43
CA PRO A 463 24.26 18.41 -17.54
C PRO A 463 23.69 17.20 -16.79
N ARG A 464 22.36 17.14 -16.59
CA ARG A 464 21.65 16.04 -15.94
C ARG A 464 20.56 15.50 -16.86
N VAL A 465 20.17 14.26 -16.65
CA VAL A 465 19.05 13.59 -17.32
C VAL A 465 18.26 12.85 -16.24
N ASN A 466 16.97 13.14 -16.13
CA ASN A 466 16.14 12.63 -15.04
C ASN A 466 15.62 11.21 -15.31
N VAL A 467 15.58 10.78 -16.58
CA VAL A 467 15.13 9.45 -16.99
C VAL A 467 16.19 8.79 -17.87
N PRO A 468 16.68 7.59 -17.51
CA PRO A 468 16.25 6.75 -16.39
C PRO A 468 16.68 7.29 -15.03
N GLU A 469 15.91 6.94 -14.00
CA GLU A 469 16.28 7.19 -12.61
C GLU A 469 17.44 6.29 -12.24
N ILE A 470 18.53 6.88 -11.73
CA ILE A 470 19.72 6.11 -11.35
C ILE A 470 19.56 5.63 -9.92
N ARG A 471 19.68 4.31 -9.70
CA ARG A 471 19.65 3.70 -8.37
C ARG A 471 21.06 3.61 -7.77
N GLY A 472 21.18 3.87 -6.47
CA GLY A 472 22.45 3.78 -5.74
C GLY A 472 23.47 4.83 -6.17
N HIS A 473 24.73 4.42 -6.32
CA HIS A 473 25.87 5.32 -6.62
C HIS A 473 26.25 5.39 -8.09
N SER A 474 25.48 4.77 -8.99
CA SER A 474 25.80 4.83 -10.43
C SER A 474 25.58 6.25 -10.98
N THR A 475 26.27 6.57 -12.07
CA THR A 475 26.07 7.78 -12.88
C THR A 475 25.86 7.47 -14.35
N THR A 476 25.85 6.18 -14.71
CA THR A 476 25.78 5.70 -16.10
C THR A 476 24.80 4.53 -16.20
N VAL A 477 24.09 4.45 -17.34
CA VAL A 477 23.21 3.34 -17.69
C VAL A 477 23.63 2.75 -19.03
N THR A 478 23.47 1.44 -19.16
CA THR A 478 23.59 0.74 -20.44
C THR A 478 22.26 0.05 -20.68
N TRP A 479 21.70 0.20 -21.89
CA TRP A 479 20.49 -0.51 -22.28
C TRP A 479 20.86 -1.69 -23.17
N ARG A 480 20.22 -2.82 -22.93
CA ARG A 480 20.52 -4.07 -23.66
C ARG A 480 19.66 -4.25 -24.90
N ASP A 481 18.47 -3.66 -24.90
CA ASP A 481 17.54 -3.71 -26.01
C ASP A 481 16.96 -2.32 -26.33
N ARG A 482 16.31 -2.21 -27.49
CA ARG A 482 15.68 -0.95 -27.91
C ARG A 482 14.41 -0.64 -27.12
N ALA A 483 13.72 -1.64 -26.57
CA ALA A 483 12.46 -1.45 -25.87
C ALA A 483 12.66 -0.70 -24.54
N GLU A 484 13.76 -0.95 -23.84
CA GLU A 484 14.19 -0.25 -22.64
C GLU A 484 14.42 1.25 -22.92
N LEU A 485 15.14 1.57 -23.99
CA LEU A 485 15.33 2.96 -24.42
C LEU A 485 14.00 3.63 -24.78
N GLU A 486 13.10 2.93 -25.51
CA GLU A 486 11.78 3.47 -25.83
C GLU A 486 10.92 3.70 -24.57
N SER A 487 11.07 2.86 -23.53
CA SER A 487 10.43 3.08 -22.23
C SER A 487 10.92 4.38 -21.57
N TRP A 488 12.23 4.65 -21.61
CA TRP A 488 12.79 5.89 -21.07
C TRP A 488 12.32 7.12 -21.85
N ILE A 489 12.32 7.04 -23.18
CA ILE A 489 11.83 8.11 -24.05
C ILE A 489 10.38 8.43 -23.71
N LYS A 490 9.51 7.40 -23.65
CA LYS A 490 8.10 7.56 -23.29
C LYS A 490 7.92 8.24 -21.94
N ARG A 491 8.68 7.80 -20.92
CA ARG A 491 8.58 8.26 -19.53
C ARG A 491 9.08 9.68 -19.27
N GLY A 492 9.93 10.28 -20.10
CA GLY A 492 10.47 11.59 -19.70
C GLY A 492 11.31 12.36 -20.70
N TRP A 493 11.38 11.96 -21.97
CA TRP A 493 12.11 12.73 -22.98
C TRP A 493 11.13 13.35 -23.96
N VAL A 494 11.28 14.64 -24.25
CA VAL A 494 10.51 15.31 -25.31
C VAL A 494 10.80 14.61 -26.63
N ASP A 495 9.76 14.06 -27.27
CA ASP A 495 9.90 13.20 -28.45
C ASP A 495 9.36 13.92 -29.69
N LEU A 496 10.29 14.35 -30.56
CA LEU A 496 9.94 15.06 -31.80
C LEU A 496 9.75 14.14 -33.00
N ARG A 497 9.80 12.81 -32.83
CA ARG A 497 9.63 11.88 -33.96
C ARG A 497 8.20 11.95 -34.51
N PRO A 498 8.00 11.68 -35.82
CA PRO A 498 6.66 11.63 -36.42
C PRO A 498 5.69 10.69 -35.69
N SER A 499 6.17 9.59 -35.13
CA SER A 499 5.36 8.65 -34.35
C SER A 499 4.71 9.31 -33.12
N ASN A 500 5.41 10.19 -32.41
CA ASN A 500 4.84 10.91 -31.27
C ASN A 500 3.86 12.01 -31.72
N MET A 501 4.14 12.65 -32.86
CA MET A 501 3.22 13.65 -33.44
C MET A 501 1.88 13.01 -33.83
N ALA A 502 1.90 11.78 -34.35
CA ALA A 502 0.68 11.01 -34.62
C ALA A 502 -0.13 10.77 -33.33
N THR A 503 0.53 10.46 -32.21
CA THR A 503 -0.11 10.32 -30.90
C THR A 503 -0.75 11.63 -30.44
N TRP A 504 -0.04 12.76 -30.56
CA TRP A 504 -0.58 14.09 -30.23
C TRP A 504 -1.79 14.46 -31.09
N GLN A 505 -1.73 14.23 -32.40
CA GLN A 505 -2.88 14.45 -33.27
C GLN A 505 -4.07 13.54 -32.89
N ALA A 506 -3.83 12.27 -32.53
CA ALA A 506 -4.88 11.39 -32.06
C ALA A 506 -5.52 11.90 -30.75
N ARG A 507 -4.72 12.43 -29.81
CA ARG A 507 -5.20 13.07 -28.58
C ARG A 507 -6.07 14.29 -28.90
N PHE A 508 -5.62 15.20 -29.77
CA PHE A 508 -6.39 16.38 -30.14
C PHE A 508 -7.71 16.03 -30.85
N ARG A 509 -7.72 15.01 -31.72
CA ARG A 509 -8.98 14.52 -32.33
C ARG A 509 -9.96 14.05 -31.27
N LYS A 510 -9.51 13.31 -30.25
CA LYS A 510 -10.36 12.88 -29.12
C LYS A 510 -10.87 14.07 -28.31
N MET A 511 -10.01 15.05 -28.01
CA MET A 511 -10.38 16.28 -27.29
C MET A 511 -11.47 17.05 -28.05
N LEU A 512 -11.26 17.35 -29.34
CA LEU A 512 -12.23 18.09 -30.15
C LEU A 512 -13.55 17.33 -30.34
N ALA A 513 -13.49 16.01 -30.54
CA ALA A 513 -14.69 15.18 -30.61
C ALA A 513 -15.49 15.23 -29.30
N SER A 514 -14.82 15.16 -28.14
CA SER A 514 -15.48 15.29 -26.84
C SER A 514 -16.10 16.67 -26.62
N ARG A 515 -15.45 17.75 -27.07
CA ARG A 515 -15.97 19.12 -27.01
C ARG A 515 -17.16 19.34 -27.93
N ALA A 516 -17.12 18.78 -29.14
CA ALA A 516 -18.27 18.80 -30.06
C ALA A 516 -19.48 18.11 -29.44
N ARG A 517 -19.29 16.94 -28.80
CA ARG A 517 -20.34 16.23 -28.07
C ARG A 517 -20.85 17.05 -26.87
N LEU A 518 -19.97 17.74 -26.14
CA LEU A 518 -20.38 18.62 -25.05
C LEU A 518 -21.34 19.72 -25.54
N ARG A 519 -21.06 20.32 -26.71
CA ARG A 519 -21.94 21.35 -27.31
C ARG A 519 -23.31 20.82 -27.69
N THR A 520 -23.41 19.59 -28.20
CA THR A 520 -24.69 19.01 -28.66
C THR A 520 -25.52 18.40 -27.54
N THR A 521 -24.87 17.93 -26.47
CA THR A 521 -25.53 17.14 -25.40
C THR A 521 -25.53 17.86 -24.05
N GLY A 522 -24.91 19.04 -23.95
CA GLY A 522 -24.87 19.86 -22.75
C GLY A 522 -24.27 19.12 -21.55
N SER A 523 -24.85 19.35 -20.37
CA SER A 523 -24.38 18.78 -19.10
C SER A 523 -24.30 17.24 -19.09
N ALA A 524 -25.11 16.55 -19.88
CA ALA A 524 -25.08 15.07 -19.97
C ALA A 524 -23.76 14.54 -20.56
N ALA A 525 -23.06 15.36 -21.34
CA ALA A 525 -21.74 15.03 -21.88
C ALA A 525 -20.59 15.59 -21.03
N ALA A 526 -20.86 16.35 -19.96
CA ALA A 526 -19.83 16.92 -19.10
C ALA A 526 -19.36 15.90 -18.06
N ASN A 527 -18.15 15.36 -18.26
CA ASN A 527 -17.50 14.48 -17.30
C ASN A 527 -15.96 14.65 -17.35
N ILE A 528 -15.24 13.92 -16.50
CA ILE A 528 -13.77 13.97 -16.38
C ILE A 528 -13.01 13.66 -17.69
N HIS A 529 -13.65 12.98 -18.63
CA HIS A 529 -13.08 12.62 -19.94
C HIS A 529 -13.29 13.70 -20.99
N THR A 530 -14.03 14.75 -20.67
CA THR A 530 -14.45 15.76 -21.63
C THR A 530 -13.46 16.91 -21.67
N TRP A 531 -13.05 17.31 -22.87
CA TRP A 531 -12.32 18.54 -23.09
C TRP A 531 -13.27 19.74 -23.02
N SER A 532 -13.20 20.50 -21.92
CA SER A 532 -14.07 21.65 -21.66
C SER A 532 -13.37 23.00 -21.78
N ALA A 533 -12.05 23.04 -21.99
CA ALA A 533 -11.31 24.29 -22.07
C ALA A 533 -11.58 25.04 -23.39
N ASP A 534 -11.56 26.36 -23.31
CA ASP A 534 -11.87 27.23 -24.45
C ASP A 534 -10.66 27.60 -25.31
N SER A 535 -9.45 27.52 -24.74
CA SER A 535 -8.17 27.80 -25.37
C SER A 535 -7.21 26.61 -25.27
N PHE A 536 -6.11 26.66 -26.01
CA PHE A 536 -5.01 25.69 -25.92
C PHE A 536 -4.12 26.01 -24.70
N GLU A 537 -4.65 25.83 -23.50
CA GLU A 537 -3.83 25.87 -22.28
C GLU A 537 -3.08 24.56 -22.09
N ILE A 538 -1.74 24.63 -22.07
CA ILE A 538 -0.87 23.45 -22.00
C ILE A 538 -1.15 22.61 -20.74
N GLY A 539 -1.43 23.27 -19.60
CA GLY A 539 -1.77 22.59 -18.35
C GLY A 539 -3.10 21.82 -18.42
N GLU A 540 -4.11 22.36 -19.11
CA GLU A 540 -5.40 21.68 -19.32
C GLU A 540 -5.23 20.47 -20.23
N VAL A 541 -4.48 20.63 -21.32
CA VAL A 541 -4.20 19.54 -22.29
C VAL A 541 -3.54 18.36 -21.58
N VAL A 542 -2.55 18.63 -20.73
CA VAL A 542 -1.85 17.57 -19.99
C VAL A 542 -2.72 16.98 -18.88
N ALA A 543 -3.53 17.79 -18.18
CA ALA A 543 -4.50 17.28 -17.22
C ALA A 543 -5.54 16.35 -17.87
N TRP A 544 -6.01 16.67 -19.09
CA TRP A 544 -6.88 15.79 -19.86
C TRP A 544 -6.20 14.46 -20.19
N ILE A 545 -4.92 14.48 -20.59
CA ILE A 545 -4.15 13.24 -20.84
C ILE A 545 -4.09 12.39 -19.58
N PHE A 546 -3.82 12.99 -18.42
CA PHE A 546 -3.78 12.26 -17.15
C PHE A 546 -5.12 11.63 -16.77
N ASN A 547 -6.24 12.33 -16.99
CA ASN A 547 -7.56 11.79 -16.71
C ASN A 547 -7.97 10.64 -17.66
N ASN A 548 -7.49 10.65 -18.91
CA ASN A 548 -7.98 9.75 -19.97
C ASN A 548 -7.01 8.62 -20.34
N GLU A 549 -5.71 8.78 -20.07
CA GLU A 549 -4.69 7.79 -20.41
C GLU A 549 -4.04 7.17 -19.16
N LEU A 550 -3.92 7.91 -18.06
CA LEU A 550 -3.33 7.43 -16.81
C LEU A 550 -4.35 7.13 -15.71
N GLU A 551 -5.63 7.44 -15.95
CA GLU A 551 -6.69 7.35 -14.94
C GLU A 551 -6.30 8.07 -13.63
N GLY A 552 -5.53 9.16 -13.73
CA GLY A 552 -4.97 9.91 -12.60
C GLY A 552 -5.98 10.81 -11.87
N TYR A 553 -7.27 10.56 -12.05
CA TYR A 553 -8.34 11.31 -11.40
C TYR A 553 -8.75 10.61 -10.09
N ARG A 554 -9.29 11.39 -9.17
CA ARG A 554 -9.81 10.84 -7.91
C ARG A 554 -11.21 10.26 -8.10
N VAL A 555 -11.49 9.17 -7.38
CA VAL A 555 -12.85 8.69 -7.16
C VAL A 555 -13.36 9.19 -5.80
N LYS A 556 -14.67 9.42 -5.70
CA LYS A 556 -15.38 9.63 -4.45
C LYS A 556 -16.70 8.90 -4.49
#